data_AF-A0A2U1QEE3-F1
#
_entry.id   AF-A0A2U1QEE3-F1
#
_cell.length_a   1.000
_cell.length_b   1.000
_cell.length_c   1.000
_cell.angle_alpha   90.00
_cell.angle_beta   90.00
_cell.angle_gamma   90.00
#
_symmetry.space_group_name_H-M   'P 1'
#
loop_
_entity.id
_entity.type
_entity.pdbx_description
1 polymer ?
#
loop_
_entity_poly.entity_id
_entity_poly.type
_entity_poly.pdbx_seq_one_letter_code
_entity_poly.pdbx_strand_id
1 'polypeptide(L)'
;MFDSLTVGYLEAERLSKHFESQGLGRDGWNLNPCLFHSEGNRQLYGYLATEKDWGDFNQCSPGKWKLLFEFASYGEKVVSDYQHLYKDSQPSRRKEDGVTRKVKLDGDN
;
A
#
# COMPACT_ATOMS: atom_id res chain seq x y z
N MET A 1 3.62 4.17 -10.78
CA MET A 1 3.92 4.29 -9.33
C MET A 1 2.63 3.98 -8.61
N PHE A 2 2.67 3.12 -7.58
CA PHE A 2 1.47 2.79 -6.79
C PHE A 2 1.16 3.91 -5.79
N ASP A 3 -0.07 3.90 -5.27
CA ASP A 3 -0.48 4.80 -4.19
C ASP A 3 0.48 4.65 -2.97
N SER A 4 0.77 5.77 -2.30
CA SER A 4 1.60 5.74 -1.10
C SER A 4 0.89 5.14 0.11
N LEU A 5 -0.44 5.04 0.07
CA LEU A 5 -1.27 4.41 1.11
C LEU A 5 -1.17 2.88 1.09
N THR A 6 -1.74 2.25 2.12
CA THR A 6 -1.90 0.79 2.22
C THR A 6 -2.45 0.13 0.96
N VAL A 7 -3.43 0.74 0.28
CA VAL A 7 -4.02 0.18 -0.94
C VAL A 7 -2.98 -0.01 -2.05
N GLY A 8 -2.06 0.95 -2.22
CA GLY A 8 -1.03 0.85 -3.25
C GLY A 8 -0.01 -0.25 -2.95
N TYR A 9 0.29 -0.51 -1.68
CA TYR A 9 1.10 -1.67 -1.30
C TYR A 9 0.39 -2.98 -1.65
N LEU A 10 -0.89 -3.12 -1.30
CA LEU A 10 -1.65 -4.35 -1.57
C LEU A 10 -1.79 -4.62 -3.07
N GLU A 11 -2.00 -3.57 -3.88
CA GLU A 11 -2.02 -3.67 -5.34
C GLU A 11 -0.66 -4.11 -5.89
N ALA A 12 0.44 -3.53 -5.40
CA ALA A 12 1.79 -3.89 -5.80
C ALA A 12 2.12 -5.36 -5.43
N GLU A 13 1.75 -5.79 -4.24
CA GLU A 13 1.95 -7.17 -3.77
C GLU A 13 1.15 -8.16 -4.64
N ARG A 14 -0.11 -7.84 -4.93
CA ARG A 14 -0.96 -8.65 -5.81
C ARG A 14 -0.35 -8.77 -7.21
N LEU A 15 0.17 -7.68 -7.77
CA LEU A 15 0.83 -7.70 -9.08
C LEU A 15 2.10 -8.55 -9.06
N SER A 16 2.93 -8.42 -8.01
CA SER A 16 4.14 -9.23 -7.84
C SER A 16 3.81 -10.73 -7.82
N LYS A 17 2.82 -11.15 -7.04
CA LYS A 17 2.35 -12.54 -6.98
C LYS A 17 1.84 -13.05 -8.33
N HIS A 18 1.21 -12.18 -9.12
CA HIS A 18 0.74 -12.53 -10.45
C HIS A 18 1.89 -12.85 -11.41
N PHE A 19 2.97 -12.07 -11.40
CA PHE A 19 4.18 -12.36 -12.17
C PHE A 19 4.87 -13.64 -11.68
N GLU A 20 4.99 -13.81 -10.38
CA GLU A 20 5.57 -15.01 -9.76
C GLU A 20 4.81 -16.29 -10.16
N SER A 21 3.48 -16.26 -10.14
CA SER A 21 2.64 -17.40 -10.56
C SER A 21 2.84 -17.82 -12.01
N GLN A 22 3.35 -16.93 -12.86
CA GLN A 22 3.68 -17.20 -14.27
C GLN A 22 5.14 -17.58 -14.48
N GLY A 23 5.95 -17.68 -13.41
CA GLY A 23 7.39 -17.87 -13.51
C GLY A 23 8.13 -16.61 -13.99
N LEU A 24 7.46 -15.47 -13.99
CA LEU A 24 7.97 -14.16 -14.45
C LEU A 24 8.32 -13.24 -13.26
N GLY A 25 8.44 -13.82 -12.07
CA GLY A 25 8.88 -13.14 -10.86
C GLY A 25 10.39 -12.92 -10.80
N ARG A 26 10.88 -12.53 -9.62
CA ARG A 26 12.31 -12.28 -9.35
C ARG A 26 13.20 -13.47 -9.75
N ASP A 27 12.82 -14.68 -9.38
CA ASP A 27 13.64 -15.86 -9.66
C ASP A 27 13.73 -16.16 -11.15
N GLY A 28 12.63 -15.97 -11.89
CA GLY A 28 12.61 -16.08 -13.35
C GLY A 28 13.56 -15.07 -14.00
N TRP A 29 13.59 -13.84 -13.48
CA TRP A 29 14.52 -12.81 -13.94
C TRP A 29 15.99 -13.15 -13.62
N ASN A 30 16.27 -13.65 -12.41
CA ASN A 30 17.63 -13.86 -11.93
C ASN A 30 18.31 -15.12 -12.50
N LEU A 31 17.55 -16.18 -12.80
CA LEU A 31 18.12 -17.46 -13.21
C LEU A 31 18.44 -17.49 -14.71
N ASN A 32 17.46 -17.19 -15.56
CA ASN A 32 17.62 -17.17 -17.00
C ASN A 32 16.49 -16.35 -17.66
N PRO A 33 16.62 -15.02 -17.74
CA PRO A 33 15.54 -14.18 -18.22
C PRO A 33 15.35 -14.40 -19.73
N CYS A 34 14.19 -14.93 -20.10
CA CYS A 34 13.74 -14.90 -21.48
C CYS A 34 13.42 -13.45 -21.88
N LEU A 35 14.07 -12.91 -22.90
CA LEU A 35 13.93 -11.51 -23.30
C LEU A 35 12.69 -11.23 -24.15
N PHE A 36 12.17 -12.25 -24.84
CA PHE A 36 11.05 -12.13 -25.76
C PHE A 36 10.13 -13.34 -25.60
N HIS A 37 8.82 -13.10 -25.59
CA HIS A 37 7.86 -14.21 -25.69
C HIS A 37 7.67 -14.63 -27.16
N SER A 38 6.92 -15.70 -27.38
CA SER A 38 6.71 -16.34 -28.70
C SER A 38 6.14 -15.41 -29.77
N GLU A 39 5.53 -14.29 -29.38
CA GLU A 39 4.96 -13.28 -30.29
C GLU A 39 5.97 -12.20 -30.69
N GLY A 40 7.22 -12.29 -30.19
CA GLY A 40 8.30 -11.36 -30.54
C GLY A 40 8.31 -10.06 -29.74
N ASN A 41 7.36 -9.82 -28.82
CA ASN A 41 7.42 -8.67 -27.92
C ASN A 41 8.26 -8.98 -26.68
N ARG A 42 8.74 -7.93 -26.00
CA ARG A 42 9.57 -8.08 -24.81
C ARG A 42 8.78 -8.74 -23.69
N GLN A 43 9.38 -9.76 -23.08
CA GLN A 43 8.84 -10.35 -21.87
C GLN A 43 9.02 -9.38 -20.70
N LEU A 44 7.93 -9.14 -19.99
CA LEU A 44 7.97 -8.38 -18.74
C LEU A 44 8.15 -9.34 -17.56
N TYR A 45 8.96 -8.90 -16.62
CA TYR A 45 9.11 -9.50 -15.29
C TYR A 45 8.70 -8.47 -14.26
N GLY A 46 8.14 -8.94 -13.16
CA GLY A 46 7.65 -8.06 -12.10
C GLY A 46 7.81 -8.69 -10.74
N TYR A 47 8.31 -7.90 -9.79
CA TYR A 47 8.46 -8.32 -8.40
C TYR A 47 8.45 -7.09 -7.48
N LEU A 48 8.08 -7.29 -6.21
CA LEU A 48 8.28 -6.26 -5.19
C LEU A 48 9.77 -6.02 -4.98
N ALA A 49 10.17 -4.75 -5.13
CA ALA A 49 11.52 -4.31 -4.81
C ALA A 49 11.75 -4.39 -3.29
N THR A 50 12.96 -4.80 -2.95
CA THR A 50 13.48 -4.94 -1.59
C THR A 50 14.68 -4.03 -1.42
N GLU A 51 15.19 -3.93 -0.20
CA GLU A 51 16.40 -3.14 0.10
C GLU A 51 17.61 -3.57 -0.75
N LYS A 52 17.72 -4.85 -1.11
CA LYS A 52 18.83 -5.35 -1.94
C LYS A 52 18.83 -4.71 -3.34
N ASP A 53 17.64 -4.56 -3.94
CA ASP A 53 17.50 -4.02 -5.29
C ASP A 53 17.89 -2.55 -5.37
N TRP A 54 17.77 -1.83 -4.27
CA TRP A 54 18.14 -0.42 -4.21
C TRP A 54 19.64 -0.21 -4.47
N GLY A 55 20.49 -1.09 -3.96
CA GLY A 55 21.92 -1.09 -4.26
C GLY A 55 22.17 -1.26 -5.75
N ASP A 56 21.53 -2.26 -6.35
CA ASP A 56 21.67 -2.61 -7.76
C ASP A 56 21.17 -1.48 -8.68
N PHE A 57 20.01 -0.89 -8.37
CA PHE A 57 19.44 0.21 -9.15
C PHE A 57 20.34 1.46 -9.13
N ASN A 58 20.91 1.77 -7.97
CA ASN A 58 21.82 2.91 -7.82
C ASN A 58 23.17 2.68 -8.51
N GLN A 59 23.62 1.43 -8.69
CA GLN A 59 24.82 1.12 -9.48
C GLN A 59 24.62 1.47 -10.96
N CYS A 60 23.43 1.20 -11.49
CA CYS A 60 23.07 1.46 -12.88
C CYS A 60 22.71 2.92 -13.18
N SER A 61 22.52 3.76 -12.14
CA SER A 61 22.15 5.17 -12.27
C SER A 61 23.20 6.11 -11.65
N PRO A 62 24.40 6.23 -12.24
CA PRO A 62 25.46 7.08 -11.69
C PRO A 62 25.10 8.56 -11.76
N GLY A 63 25.29 9.30 -10.66
CA GLY A 63 25.19 10.77 -10.62
C GLY A 63 24.04 11.33 -9.77
N LYS A 64 23.36 12.36 -10.28
CA LYS A 64 22.37 13.21 -9.59
C LYS A 64 21.03 12.52 -9.24
N TRP A 65 20.82 11.30 -9.74
CA TRP A 65 19.55 10.57 -9.68
C TRP A 65 19.65 9.30 -8.85
N LYS A 66 20.56 9.25 -7.86
CA LYS A 66 20.49 8.21 -6.83
C LYS A 66 19.08 8.20 -6.27
N LEU A 67 18.44 7.04 -6.33
CA LEU A 67 17.08 6.87 -5.87
C LEU A 67 17.07 7.11 -4.36
N LEU A 68 16.54 8.25 -3.92
CA LEU A 68 16.28 8.56 -2.53
C LEU A 68 14.88 8.04 -2.20
N PHE A 69 14.79 6.77 -1.83
CA PHE A 69 13.56 6.20 -1.32
C PHE A 69 13.68 5.94 0.18
N GLU A 70 12.58 6.16 0.87
CA GLU A 70 12.42 5.78 2.26
C GLU A 70 11.98 4.31 2.31
N PHE A 71 12.69 3.50 3.08
CA PHE A 71 12.27 2.14 3.39
C PHE A 71 11.35 2.20 4.59
N ALA A 72 10.17 1.61 4.45
CA ALA A 72 9.25 1.41 5.56
C ALA A 72 8.97 -0.08 5.69
N SER A 73 8.91 -0.56 6.94
CA SER A 73 8.50 -1.94 7.19
C SER A 73 7.01 -2.12 6.90
N TYR A 74 6.59 -3.35 6.61
CA TYR A 74 5.16 -3.67 6.43
C TYR A 74 4.33 -3.26 7.67
N GLY A 75 4.83 -3.54 8.88
CA GLY A 75 4.13 -3.17 10.10
C GLY A 75 3.96 -1.66 10.26
N GLU A 76 5.00 -0.91 9.93
CA GLU A 76 4.98 0.55 10.04
C GLU A 76 4.05 1.21 9.03
N LYS A 77 4.07 0.75 7.76
CA LYS A 77 3.30 1.41 6.71
C LYS A 77 1.90 0.85 6.53
N VAL A 78 1.72 -0.47 6.58
CA VAL A 78 0.43 -1.11 6.26
C VAL A 78 -0.43 -1.30 7.50
N VAL A 79 0.17 -1.77 8.59
CA VAL A 79 -0.60 -2.03 9.82
C VAL A 79 -1.00 -0.72 10.51
N SER A 80 -0.10 0.27 10.55
CA SER A 80 -0.39 1.59 11.13
C SER A 80 -1.54 2.30 10.40
N ASP A 81 -1.42 2.42 9.07
CA ASP A 81 -2.47 3.01 8.22
C ASP A 81 -3.82 2.30 8.40
N TYR A 82 -3.83 0.96 8.42
CA TYR A 82 -5.04 0.20 8.63
C TYR A 82 -5.68 0.48 10.01
N GLN A 83 -4.87 0.58 11.07
CA GLN A 83 -5.36 0.96 12.39
C GLN A 83 -5.90 2.39 12.43
N HIS A 84 -5.29 3.33 11.70
CA HIS A 84 -5.81 4.69 11.56
C HIS A 84 -7.17 4.71 10.85
N LEU A 85 -7.28 4.06 9.69
CA LEU A 85 -8.55 3.92 8.96
C LEU A 85 -9.64 3.24 9.80
N TYR A 86 -9.26 2.23 10.58
CA TYR A 86 -10.19 1.55 11.49
C TYR A 86 -10.67 2.46 12.63
N LYS A 87 -9.79 3.28 13.20
CA LYS A 87 -10.14 4.25 14.27
C LYS A 87 -11.04 5.36 13.73
N ASP A 88 -10.78 5.86 12.52
CA ASP A 88 -11.57 6.93 11.91
C ASP A 88 -12.95 6.47 11.45
N SER A 89 -13.10 5.18 11.10
CA SER A 89 -14.40 4.61 10.73
C SER A 89 -15.30 4.27 11.93
N GLN A 90 -14.80 4.36 13.18
CA GLN A 90 -15.62 4.15 14.37
C GLN A 90 -16.57 5.34 14.58
N PRO A 91 -17.90 5.11 14.69
CA PRO A 91 -18.84 6.19 14.94
C PRO A 91 -18.55 6.82 16.31
N SER A 92 -18.19 8.11 16.30
CA SER A 92 -18.05 8.88 17.54
C SER A 92 -19.37 8.84 18.31
N ARG A 93 -19.37 8.23 19.50
CA ARG A 93 -20.54 8.24 20.38
C ARG A 93 -20.71 9.66 20.94
N ARG A 94 -21.30 10.56 20.16
CA ARG A 94 -21.84 11.82 20.68
C ARG A 94 -22.94 11.44 21.65
N LYS A 95 -22.73 11.67 22.95
CA LYS A 95 -23.82 11.64 23.91
C LYS A 95 -24.71 12.83 23.58
N GLU A 96 -25.94 12.57 23.16
CA GLU A 96 -26.95 13.62 23.13
C GLU A 96 -27.18 14.03 24.58
N ASP A 97 -26.70 15.23 24.94
CA ASP A 97 -27.03 15.83 26.22
C ASP A 97 -28.53 16.11 26.22
N GLY A 98 -29.25 15.28 26.99
CA GLY A 98 -30.68 15.37 27.17
C GLY A 98 -31.06 16.74 27.74
N VAL A 99 -31.47 17.65 26.86
CA VAL A 99 -32.18 18.86 27.25
C VAL A 99 -33.57 18.43 27.72
N THR A 100 -33.65 18.12 29.00
CA THR A 100 -34.90 17.86 29.71
C THR A 100 -35.69 19.16 29.74
N ARG A 101 -36.64 19.33 28.81
CA ARG A 101 -37.62 20.42 28.89
C ARG A 101 -38.56 20.11 30.05
N LYS A 102 -38.38 20.80 31.18
CA LYS A 102 -39.38 20.80 32.25
C LYS A 102 -40.65 21.47 31.70
N VAL A 103 -41.70 20.68 31.53
CA VAL A 103 -43.04 21.20 31.27
C VAL A 103 -43.55 21.71 32.61
N LYS A 104 -43.77 23.03 32.72
CA LYS A 104 -44.46 23.62 33.87
C LYS A 104 -45.95 23.54 33.59
N LEU A 105 -46.64 22.72 34.39
CA LEU A 105 -48.10 22.71 34.47
C LEU A 105 -48.48 23.87 35.37
N ASP A 106 -48.90 24.98 34.77
CA ASP A 106 -49.63 26.01 35.51
C ASP A 106 -51.11 25.61 35.47
N GLY A 107 -51.58 25.05 36.57
CA GLY A 107 -52.99 25.05 36.91
C GLY A 107 -53.24 26.26 37.79
N ASP A 108 -54.19 27.11 37.41
CA ASP A 108 -54.99 27.89 38.34
C ASP A 108 -56.35 28.14 37.67
N ASN A 109 -57.39 27.81 38.44
CA ASN A 109 -58.80 28.06 38.19
C ASN A 109 -59.23 29.28 39.00
#